data_AF-A0A7Z9WS09-F1
#
_entry.id   AF-A0A7Z9WS09-F1
#
_cell.length_a   1.000
_cell.length_b   1.000
_cell.length_c   1.000
_cell.angle_alpha   90.00
_cell.angle_beta   90.00
_cell.angle_gamma   90.00
#
_symmetry.space_group_name_H-M   'P 1'
#
loop_
_entity.id
_entity.type
_entity.pdbx_description
1 polymer ?
#
loop_
_entity_poly.entity_id
_entity_poly.type
_entity_poly.pdbx_seq_one_letter_code
_entity_poly.pdbx_strand_id
1 'polypeptide(L)'
;MIKNLLRKLIGTRNDRLLKQYQKRVEQINALEPEMEALSDEALQAKTDHFRERLQQGASLDALLVEAFAVCREASKRVLGMRHYDVQLIGGMVL
;
A
#
# COMPACT_ATOMS: atom_id res chain seq x y z
N MET A 1 -15.43 33.76 -9.45
CA MET A 1 -15.56 32.80 -10.57
C MET A 1 -14.23 32.24 -11.07
N ILE A 2 -13.22 33.05 -11.40
CA ILE A 2 -11.93 32.59 -11.97
C ILE A 2 -11.17 31.59 -11.07
N LYS A 3 -11.12 31.82 -9.74
CA LYS A 3 -10.45 30.90 -8.78
C LYS A 3 -11.07 29.49 -8.74
N ASN A 4 -12.38 29.35 -8.94
CA ASN A 4 -13.06 28.05 -8.90
C ASN A 4 -12.83 27.26 -10.20
N LEU A 5 -12.66 27.96 -11.33
CA LEU A 5 -12.32 27.33 -12.61
C LEU A 5 -10.87 26.81 -12.61
N LEU A 6 -9.92 27.60 -12.09
CA LEU A 6 -8.52 27.19 -11.91
C LEU A 6 -8.36 25.98 -10.96
N ARG A 7 -9.12 25.93 -9.85
CA ARG A 7 -9.13 24.77 -8.94
C ARG A 7 -9.67 23.49 -9.62
N LYS A 8 -10.70 23.61 -10.46
CA LYS A 8 -11.23 22.46 -11.22
C LYS A 8 -10.23 21.92 -12.26
N LEU A 9 -9.38 22.77 -12.82
CA LEU A 9 -8.39 22.37 -13.83
C LEU A 9 -7.08 21.81 -13.24
N ILE A 10 -6.60 22.37 -12.12
CA ILE A 10 -5.30 21.98 -11.52
C ILE A 10 -5.48 20.96 -10.37
N GLY A 11 -6.70 20.81 -9.86
CA GLY A 11 -7.01 19.96 -8.70
C GLY A 11 -6.55 20.56 -7.37
N THR A 12 -7.19 20.13 -6.29
CA THR A 12 -6.86 20.51 -4.91
C THR A 12 -5.65 19.74 -4.39
N ARG A 13 -5.10 20.16 -3.24
CA ARG A 13 -4.06 19.38 -2.54
C ARG A 13 -4.54 17.96 -2.21
N ASN A 14 -5.79 17.83 -1.77
CA ASN A 14 -6.38 16.54 -1.44
C ASN A 14 -6.51 15.65 -2.68
N ASP A 15 -6.92 16.20 -3.83
CA ASP A 15 -6.99 15.45 -5.09
C ASP A 15 -5.61 14.91 -5.49
N ARG A 16 -4.54 15.69 -5.26
CA ARG A 16 -3.16 15.24 -5.55
C ARG A 16 -2.71 14.14 -4.59
N LEU A 17 -2.99 14.27 -3.30
CA LEU A 17 -2.68 13.24 -2.31
C LEU A 17 -3.43 11.94 -2.62
N LEU A 18 -4.73 12.02 -2.89
CA LEU A 18 -5.55 10.87 -3.28
C LEU A 18 -5.01 10.19 -4.53
N LYS A 19 -4.57 10.94 -5.55
CA LYS A 19 -3.90 10.37 -6.74
C LYS A 19 -2.61 9.61 -6.39
N GLN A 20 -1.81 10.14 -5.46
CA GLN A 20 -0.59 9.46 -5.02
C GLN A 20 -0.91 8.16 -4.26
N TYR A 21 -1.89 8.20 -3.36
CA TYR A 21 -2.34 7.01 -2.65
C TYR A 21 -2.95 5.97 -3.59
N GLN A 22 -3.76 6.40 -4.57
CA GLN A 22 -4.34 5.50 -5.58
C GLN A 22 -3.25 4.79 -6.38
N LYS A 23 -2.19 5.50 -6.77
CA LYS A 23 -1.03 4.89 -7.45
C LYS A 23 -0.35 3.84 -6.57
N ARG A 24 -0.20 4.10 -5.26
CA ARG A 24 0.37 3.11 -4.32
C ARG A 24 -0.57 1.91 -4.17
N VAL A 25 -1.88 2.12 -4.10
CA VAL A 25 -2.89 1.04 -4.06
C VAL A 25 -2.79 0.16 -5.30
N GLU A 26 -2.65 0.74 -6.50
CA GLU A 26 -2.44 -0.02 -7.74
C GLU A 26 -1.18 -0.88 -7.68
N GLN A 27 -0.07 -0.33 -7.15
CA GLN A 27 1.17 -1.09 -6.95
C GLN A 27 0.99 -2.22 -5.93
N ILE A 28 0.26 -1.99 -4.84
CA ILE A 28 -0.05 -3.03 -3.83
C ILE A 28 -0.92 -4.13 -4.43
N ASN A 29 -1.97 -3.77 -5.19
CA ASN A 29 -2.84 -4.71 -5.88
C ASN A 29 -2.06 -5.57 -6.89
N ALA A 30 -1.09 -4.98 -7.59
CA ALA A 30 -0.27 -5.72 -8.56
C ALA A 30 0.59 -6.82 -7.93
N LEU A 31 0.93 -6.72 -6.64
CA LEU A 31 1.68 -7.75 -5.92
C LEU A 31 0.79 -8.89 -5.38
N GLU A 32 -0.54 -8.78 -5.45
CA GLU A 32 -1.45 -9.79 -4.90
C GLU A 32 -1.19 -11.20 -5.46
N PRO A 33 -1.02 -11.43 -6.78
CA PRO A 33 -0.73 -12.77 -7.30
C PRO A 33 0.58 -13.36 -6.75
N GLU A 34 1.59 -12.51 -6.52
CA GLU A 34 2.87 -12.95 -5.94
C GLU A 34 2.71 -13.34 -4.47
N MET A 35 1.92 -12.58 -3.69
CA MET A 35 1.66 -12.89 -2.28
C MET A 35 0.77 -14.12 -2.13
N GLU A 36 -0.25 -14.28 -2.97
CA GLU A 36 -1.13 -15.46 -3.01
C GLU A 36 -0.34 -16.75 -3.28
N ALA A 37 0.69 -16.68 -4.13
CA ALA A 37 1.53 -17.83 -4.47
C ALA A 37 2.48 -18.28 -3.34
N LEU A 38 2.68 -17.47 -2.30
CA LEU A 38 3.55 -17.81 -1.17
C LEU A 38 2.88 -18.83 -0.24
N SER A 39 3.68 -19.75 0.35
CA SER A 39 3.24 -20.50 1.53
C SER A 39 3.11 -19.59 2.75
N ASP A 40 2.47 -20.07 3.81
CA ASP A 40 2.35 -19.31 5.06
C ASP A 40 3.73 -19.01 5.68
N GLU A 41 4.65 -19.98 5.61
CA GLU A 41 6.03 -19.81 6.08
C GLU A 41 6.78 -18.76 5.26
N ALA A 42 6.62 -18.78 3.93
CA ALA A 42 7.25 -17.81 3.04
C ALA A 42 6.67 -16.40 3.23
N LEU A 43 5.36 -16.27 3.44
CA LEU A 43 4.71 -15.00 3.75
C LEU A 43 5.16 -14.47 5.11
N GLN A 44 5.30 -15.33 6.12
CA GLN A 44 5.82 -14.95 7.44
C GLN A 44 7.28 -14.48 7.36
N ALA A 45 8.12 -15.16 6.58
CA ALA A 45 9.54 -14.83 6.37
C ALA A 45 9.75 -13.43 5.76
N LYS A 46 8.76 -12.85 5.08
CA LYS A 46 8.82 -11.46 4.61
C LYS A 46 9.07 -10.46 5.75
N THR A 47 8.64 -10.76 6.98
CA THR A 47 8.89 -9.90 8.14
C THR A 47 10.39 -9.76 8.42
N ASP A 48 11.12 -10.88 8.42
CA ASP A 48 12.57 -10.86 8.66
C ASP A 48 13.32 -10.21 7.48
N HIS A 49 12.87 -10.46 6.26
CA HIS A 49 13.35 -9.77 5.07
C HIS A 49 13.20 -8.23 5.17
N PHE A 50 12.05 -7.73 5.66
CA PHE A 50 11.87 -6.29 5.86
C PHE A 50 12.77 -5.73 6.95
N ARG A 51 12.95 -6.45 8.08
CA ARG A 51 13.87 -6.05 9.15
C ARG A 51 15.31 -5.93 8.64
N GLU A 52 15.75 -6.90 7.86
CA GLU A 52 17.08 -6.88 7.24
C GLU A 52 17.23 -5.67 6.31
N ARG A 53 16.25 -5.40 5.43
CA ARG A 53 16.29 -4.24 4.55
C ARG A 53 16.33 -2.91 5.31
N LEU A 54 15.60 -2.79 6.42
CA LEU A 54 15.68 -1.62 7.29
C LEU A 54 17.07 -1.44 7.90
N GLN A 55 17.70 -2.53 8.36
CA GLN A 55 19.07 -2.51 8.88
C GLN A 55 20.09 -2.11 7.82
N GLN A 56 19.84 -2.48 6.56
CA GLN A 56 20.65 -2.09 5.40
C GLN A 56 20.36 -0.65 4.91
N GLY A 57 19.47 0.09 5.57
CA GLY A 57 19.22 1.51 5.30
C GLY A 57 18.03 1.80 4.39
N ALA A 58 17.18 0.82 4.08
CA ALA A 58 15.92 1.10 3.40
C ALA A 58 15.00 1.99 4.26
N SER A 59 14.30 2.93 3.63
CA SER A 59 13.26 3.71 4.31
C SER A 59 11.95 2.92 4.40
N LEU A 60 11.09 3.27 5.37
CA LEU A 60 9.75 2.69 5.47
C LEU A 60 8.93 2.91 4.19
N ASP A 61 9.08 4.07 3.54
CA ASP A 61 8.44 4.38 2.25
C ASP A 61 8.83 3.42 1.13
N ALA A 62 10.07 2.91 1.16
CA ALA A 62 10.56 1.93 0.19
C ALA A 62 10.01 0.52 0.44
N LEU A 63 9.56 0.23 1.66
CA LEU A 63 8.96 -1.06 2.04
C LEU A 63 7.43 -1.04 1.97
N LEU A 64 6.83 0.14 2.00
CA LEU A 64 5.39 0.34 2.17
C LEU A 64 4.53 -0.54 1.26
N VAL A 65 4.81 -0.55 -0.05
CA VAL A 65 3.99 -1.29 -1.03
C VAL A 65 4.02 -2.80 -0.75
N GLU A 66 5.21 -3.36 -0.55
CA GLU A 66 5.37 -4.80 -0.31
C GLU A 66 4.82 -5.20 1.07
N ALA A 67 5.09 -4.38 2.10
CA ALA A 67 4.58 -4.62 3.45
C ALA A 67 3.04 -4.59 3.50
N PHE A 68 2.39 -3.66 2.80
CA PHE A 68 0.93 -3.60 2.73
C PHE A 68 0.35 -4.79 1.97
N ALA A 69 1.02 -5.28 0.91
CA ALA A 69 0.61 -6.48 0.19
C ALA A 69 0.67 -7.71 1.10
N VAL A 70 1.77 -7.88 1.85
CA VAL A 70 1.93 -8.96 2.84
C VAL A 70 0.86 -8.89 3.92
N CYS A 71 0.62 -7.71 4.51
CA CYS A 71 -0.42 -7.52 5.53
C CYS A 71 -1.83 -7.81 4.99
N ARG A 72 -2.12 -7.43 3.73
CA ARG A 72 -3.41 -7.73 3.09
C ARG A 72 -3.59 -9.24 2.94
N GLU A 73 -2.58 -9.94 2.43
CA GLU A 73 -2.65 -11.38 2.24
C GLU A 73 -2.78 -12.11 3.58
N ALA A 74 -2.04 -11.69 4.60
CA ALA A 74 -2.17 -12.23 5.95
C ALA A 74 -3.60 -12.06 6.52
N SER A 75 -4.21 -10.89 6.34
CA SER A 75 -5.61 -10.66 6.75
C SER A 75 -6.60 -11.55 5.98
N LYS A 76 -6.37 -11.75 4.68
CA LYS A 76 -7.19 -12.63 3.85
C LYS A 76 -7.11 -14.07 4.35
N ARG A 77 -5.92 -14.58 4.67
CA ARG A 77 -5.70 -15.95 5.17
C ARG A 77 -6.24 -16.16 6.58
N VAL A 78 -5.94 -15.25 7.49
CA VAL A 78 -6.23 -15.42 8.93
C VAL A 78 -7.67 -15.05 9.27
N LEU A 79 -8.19 -13.98 8.67
CA LEU A 79 -9.49 -13.41 9.02
C LEU A 79 -10.55 -13.61 7.93
N GLY A 80 -10.19 -14.15 6.77
CA GLY A 80 -11.08 -14.22 5.60
C GLY A 80 -11.40 -12.85 5.00
N MET A 81 -10.65 -11.80 5.35
CA MET A 81 -10.94 -10.42 5.00
C MET A 81 -9.81 -9.83 4.17
N ARG A 82 -10.06 -9.64 2.86
CA ARG A 82 -9.16 -8.90 1.97
C ARG A 82 -9.42 -7.40 2.15
N HIS A 83 -8.39 -6.65 2.55
CA HIS A 83 -8.51 -5.19 2.70
C HIS A 83 -9.00 -4.50 1.41
N TYR A 84 -10.04 -3.67 1.54
CA TYR A 84 -10.48 -2.76 0.49
C TYR A 84 -9.44 -1.68 0.21
N ASP A 85 -9.47 -1.11 -0.99
CA ASP A 85 -8.53 -0.07 -1.41
C ASP A 85 -8.58 1.16 -0.50
N VAL A 86 -9.77 1.56 -0.05
CA VAL A 86 -9.93 2.66 0.93
C VAL A 86 -9.31 2.36 2.29
N GLN A 87 -9.22 1.09 2.71
CA GLN A 87 -8.54 0.71 3.95
C GLN A 87 -7.03 0.81 3.80
N LEU A 88 -6.47 0.47 2.63
CA LEU A 88 -5.06 0.72 2.35
C LEU A 88 -4.74 2.21 2.38
N ILE A 89 -5.60 3.04 1.78
CA ILE A 89 -5.45 4.50 1.84
C ILE A 89 -5.49 4.98 3.29
N GLY A 90 -6.47 4.51 4.07
CA GLY A 90 -6.56 4.81 5.50
C GLY A 90 -5.28 4.42 6.25
N GLY A 91 -4.74 3.23 6.00
CA GLY A 91 -3.49 2.78 6.60
C GLY A 91 -2.26 3.61 6.21
N MET A 92 -2.21 4.17 4.99
CA MET A 92 -1.12 5.07 4.56
C MET A 92 -1.23 6.49 5.12
N VAL A 93 -2.38 6.86 5.67
CA VAL A 93 -2.63 8.19 6.27
C VAL A 93 -2.25 8.21 7.75
N LEU A 94 -2.32 7.07 8.43
CA LEU A 94 -1.93 6.89 9.84
C LEU A 94 -0.41 6.91 10.00
#